data_AF-A0AAJ5BFK9-F1
#
_entry.id   AF-A0AAJ5BFK9-F1
#
_cell.length_a   1.000
_cell.length_b   1.000
_cell.length_c   1.000
_cell.angle_alpha   90.00
_cell.angle_beta   90.00
_cell.angle_gamma   90.00
#
_symmetry.space_group_name_H-M   'P 1'
#
loop_
_entity.id
_entity.type
_entity.pdbx_description
1 polymer ?
#
loop_
_entity_poly.entity_id
_entity_poly.type
_entity_poly.pdbx_seq_one_letter_code
_entity_poly.pdbx_strand_id
1 'polypeptide(L)'
;MKKKLLCVAAFLFILSVKAQVGIGTKVPNKSAELTISSNDKGLLIPSVSLKATNDSSTISNGNVESLLVYANKKQGDIEPGFYYWNKTKWVKLASDSEVKDIVINNFEEIVKNETVQNIIKKTGGNVFYDGSKFEYLDRSGARKELI
;
A
#
# COMPACT_ATOMS: atom_id res chain seq x y z
N MET A 1 -47.78 -14.22 -38.76
CA MET A 1 -47.34 -12.98 -38.05
C MET A 1 -47.06 -13.21 -36.56
N LYS A 2 -47.94 -13.89 -35.81
CA LYS A 2 -47.77 -14.13 -34.36
C LYS A 2 -46.46 -14.84 -33.95
N LYS A 3 -46.00 -15.85 -34.72
CA LYS A 3 -44.72 -16.56 -34.45
C LYS A 3 -43.49 -15.66 -34.64
N LYS A 4 -43.50 -14.77 -35.64
CA LYS A 4 -42.41 -13.81 -35.88
C LYS A 4 -42.34 -12.76 -34.77
N LEU A 5 -43.50 -12.32 -34.26
CA LEU A 5 -43.59 -11.37 -33.16
C LEU A 5 -43.03 -11.96 -31.84
N LEU A 6 -43.31 -13.24 -31.57
CA LEU A 6 -42.76 -13.94 -30.41
C LEU A 6 -41.23 -14.02 -30.45
N CYS A 7 -40.64 -14.30 -31.61
CA CYS A 7 -39.19 -14.33 -31.78
C CYS A 7 -38.54 -12.95 -31.57
N VAL A 8 -39.17 -11.88 -32.05
CA VAL A 8 -38.68 -10.51 -31.84
C VAL A 8 -38.77 -10.11 -30.37
N ALA A 9 -39.87 -10.44 -29.70
CA ALA A 9 -40.02 -10.20 -28.26
C ALA A 9 -38.99 -10.99 -27.43
N ALA A 10 -38.75 -12.25 -27.78
CA ALA A 10 -37.72 -13.07 -27.14
C ALA A 10 -36.32 -12.48 -27.35
N PHE A 11 -36.01 -11.99 -28.57
CA PHE A 11 -34.72 -11.36 -28.89
C PHE A 11 -34.49 -10.04 -28.14
N LEU A 12 -35.53 -9.21 -27.99
CA LEU A 12 -35.46 -7.97 -27.20
C LEU A 12 -35.26 -8.23 -25.70
N PHE A 13 -35.73 -9.37 -25.19
CA PHE A 13 -35.55 -9.75 -23.78
C PHE A 13 -34.09 -10.11 -23.44
N ILE A 14 -33.35 -10.70 -24.38
CA ILE A 14 -31.95 -11.12 -24.19
C ILE A 14 -31.00 -9.90 -24.05
N LEU A 15 -31.36 -8.75 -24.62
CA LEU A 15 -30.58 -7.52 -24.53
C LEU A 15 -30.64 -6.84 -23.15
N SER A 16 -31.53 -7.29 -22.26
CA SER A 16 -31.73 -6.69 -20.93
C SER A 16 -30.99 -7.42 -19.80
N VAL A 17 -30.23 -8.48 -20.11
CA VAL A 17 -29.53 -9.28 -19.09
C VAL A 17 -28.22 -8.61 -18.70
N LYS A 18 -28.04 -8.31 -17.40
CA LYS A 18 -26.77 -7.79 -16.85
C LYS A 18 -25.84 -8.94 -16.47
N ALA A 19 -24.56 -8.84 -16.83
CA ALA A 19 -23.56 -9.92 -16.67
C ALA A 19 -22.60 -9.72 -15.48
N GLN A 20 -23.09 -9.20 -14.35
CA GLN A 20 -22.29 -9.06 -13.13
C GLN A 20 -21.90 -10.43 -12.54
N VAL A 21 -20.65 -10.60 -12.11
CA VAL A 21 -20.16 -11.88 -11.58
C VAL A 21 -20.31 -11.93 -10.07
N GLY A 22 -21.13 -12.86 -9.59
CA GLY A 22 -21.26 -13.19 -8.17
C GLY A 22 -20.70 -14.58 -7.88
N ILE A 23 -19.78 -14.69 -6.93
CA ILE A 23 -19.31 -15.96 -6.39
C ILE A 23 -19.82 -16.07 -4.95
N GLY A 24 -20.66 -17.08 -4.69
CA GLY A 24 -21.26 -17.30 -3.36
C GLY A 24 -22.38 -16.32 -2.98
N THR A 25 -22.87 -15.49 -3.91
CA THR A 25 -24.03 -14.61 -3.72
C THR A 25 -24.94 -14.58 -4.95
N LYS A 26 -26.27 -14.53 -4.72
CA LYS A 26 -27.28 -14.27 -5.76
C LYS A 26 -27.49 -12.77 -6.01
N VAL A 27 -26.96 -11.91 -5.13
CA VAL A 27 -27.12 -10.46 -5.19
C VAL A 27 -25.72 -9.82 -5.13
N PRO A 28 -25.00 -9.77 -6.27
CA PRO A 28 -23.74 -9.04 -6.35
C PRO A 28 -23.92 -7.55 -6.04
N ASN A 29 -22.88 -6.92 -5.51
CA ASN A 29 -22.85 -5.49 -5.30
C ASN A 29 -22.94 -4.77 -6.66
N LYS A 30 -23.86 -3.83 -6.81
CA LYS A 30 -24.12 -3.11 -8.07
C LYS A 30 -22.94 -2.26 -8.56
N SER A 31 -22.01 -1.91 -7.67
CA SER A 31 -20.80 -1.14 -7.97
C SER A 31 -19.56 -2.01 -8.20
N ALA A 32 -19.71 -3.34 -8.26
CA ALA A 32 -18.60 -4.27 -8.44
C ALA A 32 -18.82 -5.19 -9.64
N GLU A 33 -17.80 -5.32 -10.49
CA GLU A 33 -17.78 -6.31 -11.56
C GLU A 33 -17.70 -7.75 -11.02
N LEU A 34 -17.05 -7.92 -9.85
CA LEU A 34 -16.95 -9.19 -9.13
C LEU A 34 -17.31 -9.00 -7.66
N THR A 35 -18.32 -9.73 -7.19
CA THR A 35 -18.65 -9.84 -5.75
C THR A 35 -18.40 -11.26 -5.27
N ILE A 36 -17.57 -11.42 -4.25
CA ILE A 36 -17.30 -12.70 -3.60
C ILE A 36 -17.88 -12.65 -2.18
N SER A 37 -18.73 -13.62 -1.83
CA SER A 37 -19.34 -13.74 -0.50
C SER A 37 -19.13 -15.15 0.03
N SER A 38 -18.51 -15.26 1.19
CA SER A 38 -18.32 -16.52 1.93
C SER A 38 -18.16 -16.21 3.41
N ASN A 39 -18.59 -17.13 4.27
CA ASN A 39 -18.44 -17.01 5.72
C ASN A 39 -17.09 -17.57 6.22
N ASP A 40 -16.40 -18.36 5.41
CA ASP A 40 -15.28 -19.21 5.82
C ASP A 40 -14.16 -19.33 4.76
N LYS A 41 -14.28 -18.65 3.61
CA LYS A 41 -13.28 -18.66 2.53
C LYS A 41 -12.90 -17.25 2.12
N GLY A 42 -11.64 -17.09 1.73
CA GLY A 42 -11.10 -15.85 1.18
C GLY A 42 -10.80 -15.94 -0.33
N LEU A 43 -10.22 -14.85 -0.85
CA LEU A 43 -9.64 -14.80 -2.19
C LEU A 43 -8.14 -15.06 -2.11
N LEU A 44 -7.65 -16.10 -2.77
CA LEU A 44 -6.22 -16.32 -2.91
C LEU A 44 -5.69 -15.50 -4.10
N ILE A 45 -4.88 -14.49 -3.81
CA ILE A 45 -4.17 -13.68 -4.81
C ILE A 45 -2.96 -14.47 -5.34
N PRO A 46 -2.62 -14.37 -6.64
CA PRO A 46 -1.46 -15.06 -7.20
C PRO A 46 -0.17 -14.81 -6.42
N SER A 47 0.47 -15.91 -6.00
CA SER A 47 1.75 -15.93 -5.31
C SER A 47 2.87 -15.97 -6.35
N VAL A 48 3.67 -14.91 -6.42
CA VAL A 48 4.70 -14.71 -7.45
C VAL A 48 6.06 -14.45 -6.82
N SER A 49 7.11 -14.89 -7.50
CA SER A 49 8.50 -14.63 -7.09
C SER A 49 9.06 -13.44 -7.89
N LEU A 50 8.71 -12.22 -7.48
CA LEU A 50 9.26 -11.00 -8.07
C LEU A 50 10.77 -10.91 -7.83
N LYS A 51 11.50 -10.33 -8.79
CA LYS A 51 12.96 -10.22 -8.72
C LYS A 51 13.45 -8.94 -8.04
N ALA A 52 12.72 -7.85 -8.21
CA ALA A 52 12.99 -6.52 -7.70
C ALA A 52 11.72 -5.65 -7.88
N THR A 53 11.67 -4.45 -7.29
CA THR A 53 10.53 -3.54 -7.46
C THR A 53 10.35 -3.07 -8.90
N ASN A 54 11.40 -3.02 -9.71
CA ASN A 54 11.32 -2.67 -11.14
C ASN A 54 11.10 -3.89 -12.06
N ASP A 55 10.77 -5.07 -11.53
CA ASP A 55 10.60 -6.29 -12.32
C ASP A 55 9.39 -6.23 -13.26
N SER A 56 9.67 -6.06 -14.55
CA SER A 56 8.70 -6.05 -15.65
C SER A 56 8.62 -7.37 -16.41
N SER A 57 9.35 -8.40 -15.97
CA SER A 57 9.57 -9.65 -16.71
C SER A 57 8.85 -10.87 -16.13
N THR A 58 8.61 -10.89 -14.81
CA THR A 58 8.02 -12.05 -14.13
C THR A 58 6.57 -12.30 -14.55
N ILE A 59 5.82 -11.24 -14.88
CA ILE A 59 4.49 -11.37 -15.47
C ILE A 59 4.65 -11.43 -16.99
N SER A 60 4.35 -12.59 -17.58
CA SER A 60 4.68 -12.90 -18.98
C SER A 60 4.05 -11.96 -20.01
N ASN A 61 2.85 -11.45 -19.74
CA ASN A 61 2.13 -10.52 -20.63
C ASN A 61 2.37 -9.04 -20.26
N GLY A 62 3.41 -8.76 -19.48
CA GLY A 62 3.70 -7.44 -18.94
C GLY A 62 2.81 -7.07 -17.76
N ASN A 63 3.27 -6.08 -17.00
CA ASN A 63 2.55 -5.59 -15.83
C ASN A 63 1.52 -4.53 -16.25
N VAL A 64 0.28 -4.69 -15.80
CA VAL A 64 -0.80 -3.71 -15.98
C VAL A 64 -0.94 -2.88 -14.70
N GLU A 65 -1.28 -1.59 -14.82
CA GLU A 65 -1.54 -0.76 -13.64
C GLU A 65 -2.60 -1.41 -12.73
N SER A 66 -2.38 -1.32 -11.42
CA SER A 66 -3.21 -1.93 -10.37
C SER A 66 -3.23 -3.46 -10.37
N LEU A 67 -2.37 -4.13 -11.14
CA LEU A 67 -2.18 -5.58 -11.03
C LEU A 67 -1.68 -5.92 -9.62
N LEU A 68 -2.44 -6.74 -8.89
CA LEU A 68 -2.15 -7.13 -7.51
C LEU A 68 -1.60 -8.56 -7.44
N VAL A 69 -0.50 -8.74 -6.71
CA VAL A 69 0.14 -10.03 -6.48
C VAL A 69 0.63 -10.15 -5.04
N TYR A 70 0.86 -11.38 -4.57
CA TYR A 70 1.58 -11.64 -3.34
C TYR A 70 3.03 -12.03 -3.67
N ALA A 71 4.00 -11.21 -3.27
CA ALA A 71 5.41 -11.55 -3.37
C ALA A 71 5.77 -12.58 -2.28
N ASN A 72 6.20 -13.76 -2.70
CA ASN A 72 6.25 -14.93 -1.82
C ASN A 72 7.60 -15.18 -1.13
N LYS A 73 8.63 -14.45 -1.52
CA LYS A 73 9.97 -14.58 -0.97
C LYS A 73 10.70 -13.25 -1.06
N LYS A 74 11.69 -13.08 -0.18
CA LYS A 74 12.61 -11.95 -0.26
C LYS A 74 13.53 -12.12 -1.47
N GLN A 75 13.61 -11.10 -2.31
CA GLN A 75 14.53 -11.07 -3.45
C GLN A 75 14.83 -9.62 -3.86
N GLY A 76 16.10 -9.25 -3.91
CA GLY A 76 16.48 -7.85 -4.16
C GLY A 76 15.91 -6.92 -3.07
N ASP A 77 15.19 -5.89 -3.50
CA ASP A 77 14.47 -4.93 -2.66
C ASP A 77 13.01 -5.33 -2.37
N ILE A 78 12.59 -6.53 -2.79
CA ILE A 78 11.28 -7.09 -2.48
C ILE A 78 11.32 -7.82 -1.13
N GLU A 79 10.42 -7.44 -0.24
CA GLU A 79 10.07 -8.19 0.97
C GLU A 79 8.75 -8.97 0.75
N PRO A 80 8.51 -10.11 1.44
CA PRO A 80 7.23 -10.80 1.37
C PRO A 80 6.05 -9.87 1.71
N GLY A 81 4.96 -9.98 0.95
CA GLY A 81 3.76 -9.16 1.13
C GLY A 81 2.98 -8.92 -0.15
N PHE A 82 1.92 -8.11 -0.06
CA PHE A 82 1.10 -7.73 -1.21
C PHE A 82 1.75 -6.56 -1.97
N TYR A 83 1.80 -6.65 -3.29
CA TYR A 83 2.31 -5.60 -4.16
C TYR A 83 1.32 -5.31 -5.28
N TYR A 84 1.19 -4.04 -5.62
CA TYR A 84 0.51 -3.63 -6.84
C TYR A 84 1.48 -2.93 -7.80
N TRP A 85 1.24 -3.08 -9.10
CA TRP A 85 2.00 -2.35 -10.12
C TRP A 85 1.47 -0.93 -10.29
N ASN A 86 2.33 0.08 -10.15
CA ASN A 86 1.95 1.51 -10.25
C ASN A 86 2.28 2.15 -11.61
N LYS A 87 2.45 1.34 -12.66
CA LYS A 87 3.00 1.67 -14.01
C LYS A 87 4.53 1.68 -14.12
N THR A 88 5.26 1.92 -13.04
CA THR A 88 6.74 2.02 -13.08
C THR A 88 7.45 0.98 -12.22
N LYS A 89 6.85 0.63 -11.08
CA LYS A 89 7.38 -0.34 -10.13
C LYS A 89 6.28 -1.03 -9.35
N TRP A 90 6.63 -2.15 -8.74
CA TRP A 90 5.88 -2.82 -7.69
C TRP A 90 5.95 -2.00 -6.41
N VAL A 91 4.78 -1.70 -5.86
CA VAL A 91 4.63 -0.96 -4.60
C VAL A 91 4.02 -1.90 -3.56
N LYS A 92 4.73 -2.07 -2.44
CA LYS A 92 4.26 -2.88 -1.31
C LYS A 92 3.08 -2.20 -0.63
N LEU A 93 2.05 -2.96 -0.29
CA LEU A 93 1.01 -2.52 0.64
C LEU A 93 1.53 -2.70 2.08
N ALA A 94 1.73 -1.59 2.78
CA ALA A 94 2.21 -1.61 4.16
C ALA A 94 1.07 -1.97 5.13
N SER A 95 1.40 -2.80 6.11
CA SER A 95 0.56 -3.07 7.28
C SER A 95 0.73 -2.01 8.37
N ASP A 96 -0.22 -1.92 9.30
CA ASP A 96 -0.17 -0.97 10.43
C ASP A 96 1.10 -1.13 11.29
N SER A 97 1.58 -2.36 11.47
CA SER A 97 2.84 -2.61 12.17
C SER A 97 4.04 -2.05 11.41
N GLU A 98 4.09 -2.27 10.10
CA GLU A 98 5.18 -1.77 9.26
C GLU A 98 5.20 -0.24 9.20
N VAL A 99 4.03 0.41 9.22
CA VAL A 99 3.96 1.89 9.25
C VAL A 99 4.64 2.45 10.49
N LYS A 100 4.45 1.84 11.66
CA LYS A 100 5.12 2.27 12.90
C LYS A 100 6.63 2.16 12.78
N ASP A 101 7.11 1.02 12.30
CA ASP A 101 8.54 0.77 12.12
C ASP A 101 9.15 1.74 11.10
N ILE A 102 8.46 1.98 9.98
CA ILE A 102 8.86 2.97 8.96
C ILE A 102 8.99 4.37 9.59
N VAL A 103 8.00 4.78 10.39
CA VAL A 103 8.02 6.10 11.04
C VAL A 103 9.20 6.21 12.02
N ILE A 104 9.40 5.21 12.88
CA ILE A 104 10.50 5.20 13.85
C ILE A 104 11.85 5.25 13.14
N ASN A 105 12.07 4.39 12.14
CA ASN A 105 13.32 4.33 11.39
C ASN A 105 13.60 5.67 10.69
N ASN A 106 12.61 6.25 10.03
CA ASN A 106 12.75 7.55 9.38
C ASN A 106 13.08 8.66 10.40
N PHE A 107 12.44 8.65 11.58
CA PHE A 107 12.76 9.62 12.63
C PHE A 107 14.18 9.44 13.16
N GLU A 108 14.63 8.20 13.38
CA GLU A 108 16.01 7.92 13.78
C GLU A 108 17.03 8.46 12.78
N GLU A 109 16.77 8.29 11.48
CA GLU A 109 17.62 8.84 10.42
C GLU A 109 17.62 10.38 10.42
N ILE A 110 16.44 10.99 10.54
CA ILE A 110 16.30 12.45 10.60
C ILE A 110 17.06 13.03 11.79
N VAL A 111 16.94 12.44 12.98
CA VAL A 111 17.65 12.95 14.15
C VAL A 111 19.15 12.68 14.07
N LYS A 112 19.61 11.63 13.37
CA LYS A 112 21.04 11.39 13.13
C LYS A 112 21.64 12.32 12.06
N ASN A 113 20.83 13.02 11.27
CA ASN A 113 21.30 13.93 10.23
C ASN A 113 22.09 15.13 10.81
N GLU A 114 23.29 15.39 10.29
CA GLU A 114 24.17 16.46 10.79
C GLU A 114 23.60 17.87 10.66
N THR A 115 22.87 18.16 9.57
CA THR A 115 22.25 19.47 9.36
C THR A 115 21.15 19.70 10.39
N VAL A 116 20.30 18.68 10.62
CA VAL A 116 19.25 18.71 11.64
C VAL A 116 19.88 18.88 13.02
N GLN A 117 20.91 18.11 13.35
CA GLN A 117 21.66 18.22 14.59
C GLN A 117 22.22 19.63 14.80
N ASN A 118 22.78 20.24 13.77
CA ASN A 118 23.32 21.60 13.83
C ASN A 118 22.24 22.66 14.09
N ILE A 119 21.05 22.52 13.48
CA ILE A 119 19.91 23.41 13.73
C ILE A 119 19.43 23.27 15.18
N ILE A 120 19.24 22.03 15.63
CA ILE A 120 18.76 21.77 17.00
C ILE A 120 19.74 22.36 18.01
N LYS A 121 21.05 22.10 17.84
CA LYS A 121 22.12 22.58 18.73
C LYS A 121 22.32 24.09 18.76
N LYS A 122 21.81 24.84 17.76
CA LYS A 122 21.97 26.30 17.64
C LYS A 122 20.70 27.10 17.89
N THR A 123 19.56 26.43 18.06
CA THR A 123 18.27 27.10 18.31
C THR A 123 18.09 27.31 19.81
N GLY A 124 17.97 28.57 20.22
CA GLY A 124 17.72 28.93 21.62
C GLY A 124 16.40 28.35 22.14
N GLY A 125 16.39 27.91 23.40
CA GLY A 125 15.23 27.32 24.08
C GLY A 125 15.11 25.80 23.97
N ASN A 126 15.91 25.15 23.13
CA ASN A 126 15.97 23.68 23.08
C ASN A 126 16.66 23.13 24.33
N VAL A 127 16.07 22.09 24.93
CA VAL A 127 16.63 21.35 26.08
C VAL A 127 17.26 20.05 25.60
N PHE A 128 18.45 19.74 26.11
CA PHE A 128 19.27 18.58 25.79
C PHE A 128 19.53 17.80 27.08
N TYR A 129 19.54 16.47 26.99
CA TYR A 129 20.00 15.59 28.06
C TYR A 129 21.24 14.83 27.59
N ASP A 130 22.34 14.96 28.32
CA ASP A 130 23.61 14.31 27.97
C ASP A 130 23.82 12.95 28.68
N GLY A 131 22.85 12.52 29.50
CA GLY A 131 22.96 11.35 30.35
C GLY A 131 23.22 11.68 31.82
N SER A 132 23.57 12.92 32.15
CA SER A 132 23.87 13.39 33.50
C SER A 132 23.07 14.62 33.92
N LYS A 133 22.83 15.56 33.00
CA LYS A 133 22.11 16.82 33.28
C LYS A 133 21.30 17.30 32.10
N PHE A 134 20.35 18.20 32.37
CA PHE A 134 19.58 18.90 31.36
C PHE A 134 20.17 20.29 31.10
N GLU A 135 20.55 20.57 29.86
CA GLU A 135 21.06 21.88 29.44
C GLU A 135 20.14 22.49 28.38
N TYR A 136 20.00 23.82 28.34
CA TYR A 136 19.35 24.53 27.25
C TYR A 136 20.30 25.53 26.59
N LEU A 137 20.03 25.85 25.33
CA LEU A 137 20.74 26.92 24.64
C LEU A 137 20.04 28.26 24.90
N ASP A 138 20.75 29.24 25.45
CA ASP A 138 20.19 30.59 25.61
C ASP A 138 20.22 31.38 24.28
N ARG A 139 19.65 32.60 24.29
CA ARG A 139 19.62 33.47 23.08
C ARG A 139 21.01 33.91 22.61
N SER A 140 22.04 33.78 23.43
CA SER A 140 23.42 34.09 23.06
C SER A 140 24.16 32.90 22.43
N GLY A 141 23.53 31.72 22.40
CA GLY A 141 24.15 30.48 21.94
C GLY A 141 25.01 29.80 22.99
N ALA A 142 24.94 30.22 24.26
CA ALA A 142 25.61 29.54 25.36
C ALA A 142 24.72 28.42 25.94
N ARG A 143 25.33 27.32 26.36
CA ARG A 143 24.64 26.26 27.10
C ARG A 143 24.50 26.63 28.57
N LYS A 144 23.31 26.44 29.12
CA LYS A 144 22.97 26.68 30.53
C LYS A 144 22.31 25.43 31.08
N GLU A 145 22.76 25.00 32.26
CA GLU A 145 22.10 23.93 33.00
C GLU A 145 20.72 24.41 33.48
N LEU A 146 19.71 23.56 33.34
CA LEU A 146 18.32 23.89 33.67
C LEU A 146 18.05 23.73 35.18
N ILE A 147 18.66 22.72 35.81
CA ILE A 147 18.52 22.34 37.22
C ILE A 147 19.87 21.84 37.72
#